data_AF-A0A2D5YVI4-F1
#
_entry.id   AF-A0A2D5YVI4-F1
#
_cell.length_a   1.000
_cell.length_b   1.000
_cell.length_c   1.000
_cell.angle_alpha   90.00
_cell.angle_beta   90.00
_cell.angle_gamma   90.00
#
_symmetry.space_group_name_H-M   'P 1'
#
loop_
_entity.id
_entity.type
_entity.pdbx_description
1 polymer ?
#
loop_
_entity_poly.entity_id
_entity_poly.type
_entity_poly.pdbx_seq_one_letter_code
_entity_poly.pdbx_strand_id
1 'polypeptide(L)'
;MMMHHLRETCRACGGSRLRRFLELGPSPLANSFLRSADEFAAELSFPLDVYFCDDCSLVQLLDVIDPEVLFRDYIYLTGTSSTIAAHNVGYA
;
A
#
# COMPACT_ATOMS: atom_id res chain seq x y z
N MET A 1 10.94 -13.90 -8.90
CA MET A 1 10.44 -12.53 -9.16
C MET A 1 10.38 -11.83 -7.81
N MET A 2 10.99 -10.66 -7.65
CA MET A 2 10.91 -9.92 -6.39
C MET A 2 9.49 -9.34 -6.27
N MET A 3 8.70 -9.82 -5.32
CA MET A 3 7.31 -9.39 -5.12
C MET A 3 7.19 -8.00 -4.45
N HIS A 4 8.30 -7.47 -3.94
CA HIS A 4 8.44 -6.11 -3.46
C HIS A 4 9.91 -5.69 -3.60
N HIS A 5 10.17 -4.38 -3.54
CA HIS A 5 11.51 -3.82 -3.42
C HIS A 5 11.52 -2.67 -2.42
N LEU A 6 12.68 -2.44 -1.80
CA LEU A 6 12.89 -1.30 -0.92
C LEU A 6 13.35 -0.09 -1.75
N ARG A 7 12.69 1.04 -1.55
CA ARG A 7 13.05 2.31 -2.17
C ARG A 7 13.99 3.10 -1.26
N GLU A 8 15.09 3.62 -1.83
CA GLU A 8 16.11 4.38 -1.08
C GLU A 8 15.93 5.91 -1.17
N THR A 9 15.02 6.40 -2.01
CA THR A 9 14.79 7.84 -2.25
C THR A 9 13.32 8.21 -2.10
N CYS A 10 13.03 9.46 -1.75
CA CYS A 10 11.68 9.99 -1.71
C CYS A 10 11.00 9.89 -3.08
N ARG A 11 9.76 9.40 -3.11
CA ARG A 11 8.98 9.27 -4.35
C ARG A 11 8.67 10.61 -5.02
N ALA A 12 8.50 11.67 -4.25
CA ALA A 12 8.14 12.99 -4.76
C ALA A 12 9.36 13.83 -5.18
N CYS A 13 10.36 13.97 -4.31
CA CYS A 13 11.48 14.89 -4.54
C CYS A 13 12.83 14.22 -4.86
N GLY A 14 12.94 12.90 -4.75
CA GLY A 14 14.20 12.17 -4.94
C GLY A 14 15.23 12.32 -3.81
N GLY A 15 14.96 13.11 -2.77
CA GLY A 15 15.82 13.25 -1.59
C GLY A 15 15.98 11.94 -0.81
N SER A 16 17.10 11.80 -0.10
CA SER A 16 17.46 10.57 0.64
C SER A 16 17.35 10.72 2.16
N ARG A 17 16.97 11.89 2.69
CA ARG A 17 16.72 12.08 4.13
C ARG A 17 15.36 11.52 4.50
N LEU A 18 15.31 10.20 4.68
CA LEU A 18 14.11 9.42 5.00
C LEU A 18 14.22 8.89 6.42
N ARG A 19 13.37 9.39 7.31
CA ARG A 19 13.34 8.96 8.72
C ARG A 19 12.12 8.09 8.97
N ARG A 20 12.34 6.85 9.41
CA ARG A 20 11.26 6.00 9.93
C ARG A 20 10.67 6.66 11.18
N PHE A 21 9.35 6.87 11.21
CA PHE A 21 8.68 7.48 12.35
C PHE A 21 7.55 6.62 12.93
N LEU A 22 7.11 5.59 12.21
CA LEU A 22 6.15 4.62 12.69
C LEU A 22 6.55 3.22 12.22
N GLU A 23 6.68 2.30 13.16
CA GLU A 23 6.96 0.88 12.92
C GLU A 23 5.68 0.08 13.12
N LEU A 24 5.17 -0.51 12.04
CA LEU A 24 3.99 -1.38 12.07
C LEU A 24 4.38 -2.86 11.89
N GLY A 25 5.57 -3.12 11.37
CA GLY A 25 6.07 -4.47 11.16
C GLY A 25 5.41 -5.21 9.99
N PRO A 26 5.65 -6.52 9.87
CA PRO A 26 5.07 -7.35 8.82
C PRO A 26 3.54 -7.40 8.92
N SER A 27 2.85 -7.10 7.82
CA SER A 27 1.39 -7.11 7.73
C SER A 27 0.93 -7.78 6.42
N PRO A 28 -0.21 -8.49 6.43
CA PRO A 28 -0.78 -9.04 5.21
C PRO A 28 -1.37 -7.94 4.31
N LEU A 29 -1.62 -8.30 3.05
CA LEU A 29 -2.27 -7.41 2.10
C LEU A 29 -3.74 -7.21 2.47
N ALA A 30 -4.13 -5.98 2.80
CA ALA A 30 -5.46 -5.66 3.32
C ALA A 30 -6.64 -6.12 2.42
N ASN A 31 -6.44 -6.19 1.10
CA ASN A 31 -7.47 -6.61 0.13
C ASN A 31 -7.25 -8.03 -0.43
N SER A 32 -6.37 -8.84 0.18
CA SER A 32 -6.13 -10.23 -0.23
C SER A 32 -6.87 -11.20 0.69
N PHE A 33 -8.18 -11.29 0.51
CA PHE A 33 -9.04 -12.15 1.34
C PHE A 33 -8.76 -13.63 1.04
N LEU A 34 -8.51 -14.40 2.10
CA LEU A 34 -8.34 -15.85 2.01
C LEU A 34 -9.68 -16.53 1.67
N ARG A 35 -9.64 -17.59 0.86
CA ARG A 35 -10.84 -18.37 0.49
C ARG A 35 -11.21 -19.41 1.55
N SER A 36 -10.25 -19.84 2.34
CA SER A 36 -10.45 -20.79 3.45
C SER A 36 -9.38 -20.60 4.53
N ALA A 37 -9.61 -21.18 5.71
CA ALA A 37 -8.64 -21.15 6.80
C ALA A 37 -7.32 -21.87 6.47
N ASP A 38 -7.36 -22.85 5.57
CA ASP A 38 -6.16 -23.61 5.15
C ASP A 38 -5.15 -22.73 4.41
N GLU A 39 -5.60 -21.63 3.79
CA GLU A 39 -4.73 -20.68 3.09
C GLU A 39 -3.94 -19.77 4.04
N PHE A 40 -4.32 -19.70 5.32
CA PHE A 40 -3.66 -18.83 6.31
C PHE A 40 -2.18 -19.14 6.49
N ALA A 41 -1.80 -20.42 6.42
CA ALA A 41 -0.40 -20.84 6.54
C ALA A 41 0.50 -20.31 5.40
N ALA A 42 -0.10 -19.93 4.27
CA ALA A 42 0.59 -19.40 3.09
C ALA A 42 0.33 -17.89 2.88
N GLU A 43 -0.33 -17.22 3.84
CA GLU A 43 -0.64 -15.79 3.73
C GLU A 43 0.66 -14.96 3.65
N LEU A 44 0.75 -14.11 2.63
CA LEU A 44 1.91 -13.28 2.40
C LEU A 44 1.84 -12.04 3.30
N SER A 45 2.95 -11.73 3.96
CA SER A 45 3.14 -10.50 4.73
C SER A 45 4.32 -9.70 4.19
N PHE A 46 4.18 -8.38 4.24
CA PHE A 46 5.18 -7.41 3.79
C PHE A 46 5.44 -6.36 4.90
N PRO A 47 6.63 -5.75 4.97
CA PRO A 47 6.88 -4.67 5.92
C PRO A 47 5.96 -3.47 5.66
N LEU A 48 5.41 -2.89 6.73
CA LEU A 48 4.50 -1.73 6.67
C LEU A 48 5.06 -0.52 7.44
N ASP A 49 6.38 -0.38 7.48
CA ASP A 49 7.00 0.74 8.19
C ASP A 49 6.84 2.06 7.41
N VAL A 50 6.58 3.14 8.16
CA VAL A 50 6.26 4.46 7.59
C VAL A 50 7.39 5.45 7.81
N TYR A 51 7.73 6.17 6.75
CA TYR A 51 8.86 7.08 6.67
C TYR A 51 8.40 8.50 6.34
N PHE A 52 9.08 9.47 6.94
CA PHE A 52 8.91 10.90 6.70
C PHE A 52 10.14 11.41 5.93
N CYS A 53 9.91 12.16 4.85
CA CYS A 53 10.98 12.81 4.10
C CYS A 53 11.31 14.18 4.69
N ASP A 54 12.52 14.35 5.22
CA ASP A 54 12.99 15.63 5.80
C ASP A 54 13.35 16.69 4.74
N ASP A 55 13.19 16.39 3.45
CA ASP A 55 13.40 17.34 2.33
C ASP A 55 12.09 18.00 1.88
N CYS A 56 11.01 17.22 1.71
CA CYS A 56 9.73 17.71 1.16
C CYS A 56 8.50 17.40 2.03
N SER A 57 8.69 16.81 3.22
CA SER A 57 7.62 16.43 4.15
C SER A 57 6.66 15.34 3.67
N LEU A 58 6.96 14.62 2.58
CA LEU A 58 6.17 13.46 2.16
C LEU A 58 6.26 12.32 3.19
N VAL A 59 5.11 11.84 3.65
CA VAL A 59 4.95 10.58 4.37
C VAL A 59 4.75 9.45 3.36
N GLN A 60 5.52 8.37 3.46
CA GLN A 60 5.50 7.27 2.50
C GLN A 60 5.95 5.93 3.10
N LEU A 61 5.61 4.85 2.41
CA LEU A 61 6.22 3.54 2.61
C LEU A 61 7.44 3.42 1.69
N LEU A 62 8.50 2.74 2.16
CA LEU A 62 9.67 2.43 1.34
C LEU A 62 9.59 1.05 0.71
N ASP A 63 8.89 0.11 1.33
CA ASP A 63 8.58 -1.19 0.75
C ASP A 63 7.50 -1.05 -0.33
N VAL A 64 7.89 -1.19 -1.59
CA VAL A 64 7.02 -1.05 -2.75
C VAL A 64 6.70 -2.44 -3.28
N ILE A 65 5.46 -2.88 -3.05
CA ILE A 65 4.92 -4.15 -3.53
C ILE A 65 4.66 -4.05 -5.03
N ASP A 66 4.96 -5.13 -5.76
CA ASP A 66 4.70 -5.23 -7.20
C ASP A 66 3.21 -4.98 -7.48
N PRO A 67 2.86 -4.02 -8.37
CA PRO A 67 1.47 -3.78 -8.78
C PRO A 67 0.73 -5.03 -9.25
N GLU A 68 1.41 -5.99 -9.87
CA GLU A 68 0.81 -7.26 -10.30
C GLU A 68 0.32 -8.11 -9.13
N VAL A 69 0.94 -7.98 -7.95
CA VAL A 69 0.50 -8.64 -6.72
C VAL A 69 -0.72 -7.95 -6.12
N LEU A 70 -0.78 -6.61 -6.21
CA LEU A 70 -1.84 -5.81 -5.59
C LEU A 70 -3.13 -5.73 -6.41
N PHE A 71 -3.01 -5.66 -7.74
CA PHE A 71 -4.11 -5.19 -8.59
C PHE A 71 -4.60 -6.19 -9.63
N ARG A 72 -3.91 -7.32 -9.83
CA ARG A 72 -4.36 -8.35 -10.79
C ARG A 72 -5.74 -8.88 -10.45
N ASP A 73 -5.98 -9.15 -9.17
CA ASP A 73 -7.25 -9.64 -8.63
C ASP A 73 -7.85 -8.63 -7.65
N TYR A 74 -8.18 -7.43 -8.15
CA TYR A 74 -8.66 -6.31 -7.32
C TYR A 74 -10.17 -6.40 -7.02
N ILE A 75 -10.51 -6.51 -5.74
CA ILE A 75 -11.89 -6.78 -5.29
C ILE A 75 -12.71 -5.53 -4.91
N TYR A 76 -12.06 -4.37 -4.77
CA TYR A 76 -12.78 -3.15 -4.40
C TYR A 76 -13.45 -2.52 -5.62
N LEU A 77 -14.78 -2.40 -5.58
CA LEU A 77 -15.59 -1.85 -6.67
C LEU A 77 -16.12 -0.44 -6.33
N THR A 78 -15.69 0.55 -7.11
CA THR A 78 -16.11 1.95 -6.99
C THR A 78 -17.58 2.16 -7.39
N GLY A 79 -18.26 3.11 -6.74
CA GLY A 79 -19.62 3.53 -7.12
C GLY A 79 -20.76 2.69 -6.53
N THR A 80 -20.44 1.66 -5.74
CA THR A 80 -21.42 0.85 -5.00
C THR A 80 -21.98 1.57 -3.77
N SER A 81 -21.21 2.47 -3.18
CA SER A 81 -21.64 3.34 -2.08
C SER A 81 -22.39 4.56 -2.62
N SER A 82 -23.59 4.81 -2.09
CA SER A 82 -24.39 6.01 -2.44
C SER A 82 -23.62 7.32 -2.20
N THR A 83 -22.83 7.40 -1.12
CA THR A 83 -21.97 8.55 -0.83
C THR A 83 -20.93 8.79 -1.92
N ILE A 84 -20.25 7.74 -2.40
CA ILE A 84 -19.23 7.85 -3.46
C ILE A 84 -19.90 8.18 -4.80
N ALA A 85 -21.06 7.58 -5.09
CA ALA A 85 -21.81 7.90 -6.29
C ALA A 85 -22.20 9.39 -6.32
N ALA A 86 -22.76 9.92 -5.23
CA ALA A 86 -23.12 11.33 -5.12
C ALA A 86 -21.89 12.26 -5.20
N HIS A 87 -20.79 11.90 -4.53
CA HIS A 87 -19.53 12.65 -4.61
C HIS A 87 -19.01 12.75 -6.04
N ASN A 88 -18.99 11.63 -6.77
CA ASN A 88 -18.47 11.60 -8.14
C ASN A 88 -19.31 12.42 -9.12
N VAL A 89 -20.64 12.44 -8.93
CA VAL A 89 -21.53 13.32 -9.71
C VAL A 89 -21.28 14.80 -9.41
N GLY A 90 -20.98 15.15 -8.15
CA GLY A 90 -20.75 16.54 -7.74
C GLY A 90 -19.33 17.07 -7.97
N TYR A 91 -18.34 16.20 -8.13
CA TYR A 91 -16.95 16.58 -8.43
C TYR A 91 -16.73 16.85 -9.94
N ALA A 92 -17.48 16.18 -10.81
CA ALA A 92 -17.40 16.30 -12.27
C ALA A 92 -18.21 17.49 -12.80
#